data_AF-A0A1G0G3L3-F1
#
_entry.id   AF-A0A1G0G3L3-F1
#
_cell.length_a   1.000
_cell.length_b   1.000
_cell.length_c   1.000
_cell.angle_alpha   90.00
_cell.angle_beta   90.00
_cell.angle_gamma   90.00
#
_symmetry.space_group_name_H-M   'P 1'
#
loop_
_entity.id
_entity.type
_entity.pdbx_description
1 polymer ?
#
loop_
_entity_poly.entity_id
_entity_poly.type
_entity_poly.pdbx_seq_one_letter_code
_entity_poly.pdbx_strand_id
1 'polypeptide(L)'
;MRTLDDINTEILELIRLVPDASDQTEQMGTLADIEVAYNETIGSGVALPTGDKMVVVFNVSCPAGWTRVSAWDDKFLRGASSYGGTGGSSGTHTHSYSGVIAHSHGAGTLATASAGTHTHSYNQLSGAGAGEVGGGTNSVLINTQNNDTGSGGSHTHSIGGNTTSTGDASATSGTATMLPPYVEVVFCSRN
;
A
#
# COMPACT_ATOMS: atom_id res chain seq x y z
N MET A 1 -16.93 -57.17 -62.60
CA MET A 1 -15.46 -57.06 -62.68
C MET A 1 -15.19 -55.77 -63.42
N ARG A 2 -14.69 -54.73 -62.76
CA ARG A 2 -14.40 -53.45 -63.42
C ARG A 2 -13.32 -53.69 -64.47
N THR A 3 -13.53 -53.18 -65.68
CA THR A 3 -12.55 -53.31 -66.75
C THR A 3 -11.38 -52.36 -66.49
N LEU A 4 -10.23 -52.63 -67.08
CA LEU A 4 -9.07 -51.74 -66.98
C LEU A 4 -9.40 -50.34 -67.52
N ASP A 5 -10.31 -50.23 -68.48
CA ASP A 5 -10.77 -48.96 -69.04
C ASP A 5 -11.62 -48.16 -68.05
N ASP A 6 -12.43 -48.83 -67.22
CA ASP A 6 -13.20 -48.19 -66.14
C ASP A 6 -12.27 -47.65 -65.03
N ILE A 7 -11.13 -48.29 -64.81
CA ILE A 7 -10.13 -47.86 -63.83
C ILE A 7 -9.33 -46.67 -64.38
N ASN A 8 -8.92 -46.74 -65.65
CA ASN A 8 -8.16 -45.68 -66.30
C ASN A 8 -8.97 -44.38 -66.45
N THR A 9 -10.28 -44.49 -66.70
CA THR A 9 -11.17 -43.33 -66.82
C THR A 9 -11.36 -42.62 -65.47
N GLU A 10 -11.56 -43.37 -64.38
CA GLU A 10 -11.65 -42.79 -63.04
C GLU A 10 -10.33 -42.14 -62.59
N ILE A 11 -9.19 -42.75 -62.93
CA ILE A 11 -7.86 -42.15 -62.65
C ILE A 11 -7.68 -40.83 -63.40
N LEU A 12 -8.13 -40.75 -64.66
CA LEU A 12 -8.05 -39.52 -65.44
C LEU A 12 -8.99 -38.42 -64.93
N GLU A 13 -10.18 -38.75 -64.41
CA GLU A 13 -11.04 -37.76 -63.75
C GLU A 13 -10.48 -37.31 -62.41
N LEU A 14 -9.89 -38.22 -61.63
CA LEU A 14 -9.20 -37.88 -60.37
C LEU A 14 -8.01 -36.94 -60.61
N ILE A 15 -7.24 -37.14 -61.69
CA ILE A 15 -6.12 -36.26 -62.06
C ILE A 15 -6.61 -34.85 -62.47
N ARG A 16 -7.80 -34.74 -63.08
CA ARG A 16 -8.40 -33.43 -63.45
C ARG A 16 -8.99 -32.67 -62.26
N LEU A 17 -9.28 -33.38 -61.15
CA LEU A 17 -9.75 -32.79 -59.90
C LEU A 17 -8.60 -32.37 -58.98
N VAL A 18 -7.35 -32.71 -59.31
CA VAL A 18 -6.17 -32.12 -58.67
C VAL A 18 -5.96 -30.76 -59.33
N PRO A 19 -6.16 -29.64 -58.62
CA PRO A 19 -5.84 -28.33 -59.18
C PRO A 19 -4.36 -28.32 -59.57
N ASP A 20 -4.05 -27.85 -60.77
CA ASP A 20 -2.68 -27.64 -61.19
C ASP A 20 -2.00 -26.71 -60.18
N ALA A 21 -0.87 -27.14 -59.62
CA ALA A 21 -0.08 -26.35 -58.69
C ALA A 21 0.43 -25.04 -59.30
N SER A 22 0.35 -24.88 -60.63
CA SER A 22 0.65 -23.63 -61.33
C SER A 22 -0.42 -22.53 -61.16
N ASP A 23 -1.67 -22.91 -60.81
CA ASP A 23 -2.82 -21.99 -60.67
C ASP A 23 -2.92 -21.36 -59.27
N GLN A 24 -2.13 -21.83 -58.30
CA GLN A 24 -2.11 -21.26 -56.95
C GLN A 24 -1.25 -19.98 -56.84
N THR A 25 -0.55 -19.61 -57.92
CA THR A 25 0.29 -18.39 -57.95
C THR A 25 -0.44 -17.14 -58.42
N GLU A 26 -1.64 -17.24 -59.00
CA GLU A 26 -2.38 -16.06 -59.50
C GLU A 26 -3.29 -15.39 -58.44
N GLN A 27 -3.46 -15.99 -57.25
CA GLN A 27 -4.29 -15.43 -56.17
C GLN A 27 -3.48 -14.76 -55.05
N MET A 28 -2.34 -14.14 -55.37
CA MET A 28 -1.58 -13.29 -54.43
C MET A 28 -1.83 -11.78 -54.69
N GLY A 29 -3.04 -11.46 -55.13
CA GLY A 29 -3.53 -10.10 -55.33
C GLY A 29 -4.39 -9.62 -54.16
N THR A 30 -3.84 -8.74 -53.33
CA THR A 30 -4.57 -7.73 -52.53
C THR A 30 -5.39 -8.13 -51.29
N LEU A 31 -5.01 -9.17 -50.54
CA LEU A 31 -5.57 -9.35 -49.18
C LEU A 31 -4.47 -9.41 -48.12
N ALA A 32 -4.64 -8.59 -47.09
CA ALA A 32 -3.84 -8.59 -45.88
C ALA A 32 -4.23 -9.80 -45.02
N ASP A 33 -3.91 -11.00 -45.47
CA ASP A 33 -4.25 -12.22 -44.74
C ASP A 33 -3.07 -12.64 -43.86
N ILE A 34 -3.27 -12.49 -42.55
CA ILE A 34 -2.57 -13.31 -41.55
C ILE A 34 -3.10 -14.72 -41.78
N GLU A 35 -2.32 -15.51 -42.50
CA GLU A 35 -2.52 -16.95 -42.60
C GLU A 35 -2.13 -17.58 -41.25
N VAL A 36 -3.12 -17.91 -40.44
CA VAL A 36 -2.93 -18.74 -39.25
C VAL A 36 -2.73 -20.17 -39.73
N ALA A 37 -1.47 -20.55 -39.93
CA ALA A 37 -1.08 -21.92 -40.24
C ALA A 37 -1.38 -22.85 -39.05
N TYR A 38 -2.35 -23.74 -39.20
CA TYR A 38 -2.55 -24.87 -38.30
C TYR A 38 -1.48 -25.93 -38.63
N ASN A 39 -0.34 -25.89 -37.92
CA ASN A 39 0.65 -26.96 -37.90
C ASN A 39 1.22 -27.38 -39.28
N GLU A 40 1.69 -26.41 -40.06
CA GLU A 40 2.63 -26.65 -41.15
C GLU A 40 3.96 -26.03 -40.76
N THR A 41 5.07 -26.75 -40.96
CA THR A 41 6.41 -26.17 -40.92
C THR A 41 6.36 -24.94 -41.81
N ILE A 42 6.43 -23.74 -41.25
CA ILE A 42 6.52 -22.49 -42.02
C ILE A 42 7.60 -22.72 -43.06
N GLY A 43 7.16 -22.90 -44.31
CA GLY A 43 8.03 -23.26 -45.41
C GLY A 43 9.18 -22.25 -45.50
N SER A 44 10.33 -22.69 -45.99
CA SER A 44 11.56 -21.90 -46.12
C SER A 44 11.45 -20.60 -46.96
N GLY A 45 10.24 -20.15 -47.30
CA GLY A 45 9.94 -18.95 -48.09
C GLY A 45 9.25 -17.80 -47.33
N VAL A 46 8.80 -17.96 -46.08
CA VAL A 46 8.22 -16.83 -45.33
C VAL A 46 9.32 -15.91 -44.81
N ALA A 47 9.57 -14.82 -45.53
CA ALA A 47 10.50 -13.79 -45.11
C ALA A 47 9.91 -12.97 -43.95
N LEU A 48 10.27 -13.31 -42.70
CA LEU A 48 9.93 -12.44 -41.56
C LEU A 48 10.59 -11.05 -41.76
N PRO A 49 9.92 -9.96 -41.36
CA PRO A 49 10.48 -8.62 -41.45
C PRO A 49 11.89 -8.51 -40.83
N THR A 50 12.83 -7.98 -41.60
CA THR A 50 14.21 -7.67 -41.18
C THR A 50 14.35 -6.17 -40.85
N GLY A 51 15.51 -5.74 -40.37
CA GLY A 51 15.80 -4.35 -40.01
C GLY A 51 15.10 -3.91 -38.72
N ASP A 52 15.13 -4.75 -37.69
CA ASP A 52 14.61 -4.48 -36.34
C ASP A 52 13.10 -4.21 -36.24
N LYS A 53 12.34 -4.56 -37.28
CA LYS A 53 10.88 -4.39 -37.32
C LYS A 53 10.10 -5.41 -36.50
N MET A 54 10.77 -6.47 -36.05
CA MET A 54 10.18 -7.57 -35.30
C MET A 54 11.07 -7.91 -34.11
N VAL A 55 10.45 -8.08 -32.95
CA VAL A 55 11.10 -8.56 -31.72
C VAL A 55 10.42 -9.84 -31.26
N VAL A 56 11.22 -10.85 -30.92
CA VAL A 56 10.75 -12.15 -30.43
C VAL A 56 11.41 -12.45 -29.08
N VAL A 57 10.73 -13.23 -28.27
CA VAL A 57 11.14 -13.65 -26.93
C VAL A 57 11.80 -15.02 -27.00
N PHE A 58 12.98 -15.16 -26.42
CA PHE A 58 13.75 -16.40 -26.34
C PHE A 58 14.04 -16.73 -24.87
N ASN A 59 14.13 -18.03 -24.55
CA ASN A 59 14.63 -18.52 -23.26
C ASN A 59 16.15 -18.83 -23.29
N VAL A 60 16.81 -18.45 -24.39
CA VAL A 60 18.24 -18.62 -24.66
C VAL A 60 18.79 -17.33 -25.27
N SER A 61 20.11 -17.25 -25.47
CA SER A 61 20.73 -16.14 -26.21
C SER A 61 20.17 -16.02 -27.63
N CYS A 62 20.21 -14.81 -28.19
CA CYS A 62 19.72 -14.54 -29.54
C CYS A 62 20.38 -15.46 -30.58
N PRO A 63 19.60 -16.15 -31.44
CA PRO A 63 20.13 -16.95 -32.53
C PRO A 63 20.90 -16.13 -33.56
N ALA A 64 21.65 -16.80 -34.44
CA ALA A 64 22.30 -16.14 -35.56
C ALA A 64 21.30 -15.35 -36.43
N GLY A 65 21.68 -14.12 -36.81
CA GLY A 65 20.81 -13.20 -37.56
C GLY A 65 19.85 -12.38 -36.68
N TRP A 66 19.97 -12.48 -35.36
CA TRP A 66 19.22 -11.68 -34.39
C TRP A 66 20.16 -10.90 -33.47
N THR A 67 19.69 -9.75 -33.00
CA THR A 67 20.41 -8.89 -32.07
C THR A 67 19.61 -8.72 -30.77
N ARG A 68 20.29 -8.73 -29.62
CA ARG A 68 19.64 -8.57 -28.31
C ARG A 68 19.13 -7.15 -28.12
N VAL A 69 17.88 -7.00 -27.69
CA VAL A 69 17.27 -5.70 -27.38
C VAL A 69 17.48 -5.38 -25.89
N SER A 70 18.73 -5.10 -25.51
CA SER A 70 19.10 -4.86 -24.09
C SER A 70 18.43 -3.64 -23.46
N ALA A 71 17.96 -2.69 -24.28
CA ALA A 71 17.22 -1.53 -23.81
C ALA A 71 15.93 -1.92 -23.05
N TRP A 72 15.38 -3.11 -23.30
CA TRP A 72 14.14 -3.60 -22.71
C TRP A 72 14.35 -4.42 -21.44
N ASP A 73 15.59 -4.66 -21.02
CA ASP A 73 15.90 -5.34 -19.77
C ASP A 73 15.24 -4.60 -18.58
N ASP A 74 14.72 -5.38 -17.64
CA ASP A 74 14.01 -4.91 -16.44
C ASP A 74 12.78 -4.03 -16.71
N LYS A 75 12.16 -4.16 -17.90
CA LYS A 75 10.97 -3.36 -18.28
C LYS A 75 9.80 -4.24 -18.70
N PHE A 76 8.61 -3.81 -18.29
CA PHE A 76 7.36 -4.32 -18.87
C PHE A 76 7.06 -3.59 -20.17
N LEU A 77 6.69 -4.36 -21.21
CA LEU A 77 6.29 -3.80 -22.49
C LEU A 77 4.94 -3.09 -22.37
N ARG A 78 4.86 -1.90 -22.99
CA ARG A 78 3.66 -1.08 -23.07
C ARG A 78 3.49 -0.62 -24.51
N GLY A 79 2.31 -0.84 -25.08
CA GLY A 79 1.97 -0.28 -26.39
C GLY A 79 1.95 1.25 -26.36
N ALA A 80 2.48 1.87 -27.40
CA ALA A 80 2.50 3.32 -27.58
C ALA A 80 2.43 3.67 -29.08
N SER A 81 1.99 4.88 -29.40
CA SER A 81 1.96 5.39 -30.79
C SER A 81 3.36 5.73 -31.32
N SER A 82 4.33 5.93 -30.44
CA SER A 82 5.74 6.15 -30.76
C SER A 82 6.64 5.26 -29.92
N TYR A 83 7.72 4.77 -30.54
CA TYR A 83 8.72 3.95 -29.89
C TYR A 83 9.62 4.76 -28.95
N GLY A 84 10.14 4.11 -27.90
CA GLY A 84 11.19 4.66 -27.02
C GLY A 84 10.70 5.33 -25.73
N GLY A 85 9.38 5.46 -25.54
CA GLY A 85 8.83 5.95 -24.27
C GLY A 85 9.17 5.01 -23.10
N THR A 86 9.70 5.57 -22.01
CA THR A 86 10.00 4.83 -20.78
C THR A 86 9.33 5.51 -19.57
N GLY A 87 9.15 4.76 -18.49
CA GLY A 87 8.55 5.26 -17.25
C GLY A 87 8.32 4.14 -16.24
N GLY A 88 7.79 4.48 -15.08
CA GLY A 88 7.67 3.57 -13.94
C GLY A 88 8.87 3.64 -12.99
N SER A 89 8.85 2.82 -11.94
CA SER A 89 9.90 2.73 -10.92
C SER A 89 10.46 1.31 -10.86
N SER A 90 11.72 1.17 -10.46
CA SER A 90 12.47 -0.09 -10.42
C SER A 90 12.06 -0.98 -9.24
N GLY A 91 10.86 -1.55 -9.32
CA GLY A 91 10.45 -2.68 -8.49
C GLY A 91 9.88 -2.34 -7.12
N THR A 92 9.91 -1.09 -6.67
CA THR A 92 9.30 -0.67 -5.38
C THR A 92 8.38 0.53 -5.53
N HIS A 93 7.36 0.57 -4.68
CA HIS A 93 6.59 1.77 -4.41
C HIS A 93 6.57 2.07 -2.91
N THR A 94 6.37 3.35 -2.58
CA THR A 94 6.36 3.84 -1.20
C THR A 94 5.06 4.55 -0.90
N HIS A 95 4.51 4.29 0.28
CA HIS A 95 3.45 5.11 0.85
C HIS A 95 4.06 6.13 1.82
N SER A 96 3.80 7.41 1.61
CA SER A 96 4.22 8.50 2.49
C SER A 96 3.02 9.13 3.20
N TYR A 97 3.18 9.42 4.49
CA TYR A 97 2.22 10.22 5.27
C TYR A 97 2.81 11.61 5.51
N SER A 98 2.04 12.66 5.24
CA SER A 98 2.49 14.06 5.41
C SER A 98 2.34 14.60 6.84
N GLY A 99 1.76 13.81 7.74
CA GLY A 99 1.62 14.17 9.14
C GLY A 99 0.66 13.24 9.89
N VAL A 100 0.61 13.40 11.21
CA VAL A 100 -0.41 12.77 12.05
C VAL A 100 -1.72 13.52 11.82
N ILE A 101 -2.79 12.79 11.51
CA ILE A 101 -4.13 13.37 11.38
C ILE A 101 -4.52 14.00 12.72
N ALA A 102 -5.14 15.18 12.67
CA ALA A 102 -5.67 15.83 13.85
C ALA A 102 -6.59 14.85 14.62
N HIS A 103 -6.25 14.57 15.86
CA HIS A 103 -7.01 13.67 16.72
C HIS A 103 -7.13 14.28 18.12
N SER A 104 -8.11 13.80 18.88
CA SER A 104 -8.34 14.25 20.26
C SER A 104 -7.90 13.16 21.23
N HIS A 105 -7.25 13.57 22.32
CA HIS A 105 -7.06 12.69 23.47
C HIS A 105 -8.28 12.78 24.38
N GLY A 106 -8.69 11.64 24.94
CA GLY A 106 -9.63 11.66 26.05
C GLY A 106 -9.05 12.50 27.19
N ALA A 107 -9.89 13.31 27.84
CA ALA A 107 -9.49 14.01 29.05
C ALA A 107 -9.00 12.96 30.06
N GLY A 108 -7.72 13.02 30.43
CA GLY A 108 -7.21 12.20 31.53
C GLY A 108 -7.92 12.56 32.83
N THR A 109 -7.96 11.63 33.77
CA THR A 109 -8.41 11.93 35.13
C THR A 109 -7.36 12.79 35.83
N LEU A 110 -7.57 14.11 35.78
CA LEU A 110 -6.80 15.06 36.57
C LEU A 110 -7.40 15.07 37.98
N ALA A 111 -6.81 14.30 38.89
CA ALA A 111 -7.23 14.25 40.28
C ALA A 111 -6.44 15.29 41.10
N THR A 112 -7.15 16.12 41.85
CA THR A 112 -6.58 16.91 42.94
C THR A 112 -6.81 16.17 44.25
N ALA A 113 -5.74 15.90 45.01
CA ALA A 113 -5.84 15.32 46.34
C ALA A 113 -5.73 16.44 47.37
N SER A 114 -6.84 17.09 47.72
CA SER A 114 -6.87 17.87 48.95
C SER A 114 -8.24 17.84 49.60
N ALA A 115 -8.27 17.43 50.87
CA ALA A 115 -9.44 17.59 51.72
C ALA A 115 -9.65 19.09 52.02
N GLY A 116 -10.91 19.53 52.00
CA GLY A 116 -11.28 20.94 52.19
C GLY A 116 -11.05 21.46 53.61
N THR A 117 -11.09 22.78 53.75
CA THR A 117 -10.95 23.49 55.02
C THR A 117 -12.12 23.26 55.97
N HIS A 118 -11.83 22.92 57.21
CA HIS A 118 -12.80 22.94 58.30
C HIS A 118 -12.13 23.30 59.61
N THR A 119 -12.92 23.84 60.54
CA THR A 119 -12.50 24.16 61.92
C THR A 119 -13.38 23.43 62.92
N HIS A 120 -12.85 23.27 64.13
CA HIS A 120 -13.59 22.79 65.28
C HIS A 120 -13.59 23.87 66.36
N SER A 121 -14.76 24.10 66.95
CA SER A 121 -14.91 24.98 68.11
C SER A 121 -14.89 24.17 69.39
N TYR A 122 -14.20 24.69 70.41
CA TYR A 122 -14.16 24.09 71.74
C TYR A 122 -14.06 25.15 72.83
N ASN A 123 -14.59 24.81 74.01
CA ASN A 123 -14.46 25.64 75.20
C ASN A 123 -13.16 25.27 75.94
N GLN A 124 -12.33 26.26 76.24
CA GLN A 124 -11.12 26.12 77.05
C GLN A 124 -11.23 26.98 78.32
N LEU A 125 -10.75 26.47 79.45
CA LEU A 125 -10.56 27.29 80.64
C LEU A 125 -9.44 28.29 80.37
N SER A 126 -9.77 29.58 80.39
CA SER A 126 -8.82 30.67 80.13
C SER A 126 -8.07 31.09 81.41
N GLY A 127 -8.56 30.67 82.57
CA GLY A 127 -7.91 30.85 83.85
C GLY A 127 -8.83 30.47 85.00
N ALA A 128 -8.24 30.11 86.13
CA ALA A 128 -8.93 29.93 87.39
C ALA A 128 -8.17 30.72 88.46
N GLY A 129 -8.87 31.61 89.15
CA GLY A 129 -8.34 32.37 90.27
C GLY A 129 -9.15 32.06 91.53
N ALA A 130 -8.47 31.80 92.64
CA ALA A 130 -9.10 31.78 93.96
C ALA A 130 -8.81 33.12 94.63
N GLY A 131 -9.86 33.81 95.04
CA GLY A 131 -9.77 35.08 95.77
C GLY A 131 -10.75 35.09 96.93
N GLU A 132 -10.30 35.57 98.08
CA GLU A 132 -11.18 35.81 99.21
C GLU A 132 -11.99 37.08 98.96
N VAL A 133 -13.29 36.94 98.67
CA VAL A 133 -14.20 38.09 98.72
C VAL A 133 -14.55 38.27 100.20
N GLY A 134 -14.05 39.35 100.80
CA GLY A 134 -14.07 39.58 102.25
C GLY A 134 -15.38 39.16 102.92
N GLY A 135 -15.29 38.20 103.84
CA GLY A 135 -16.43 37.71 104.63
C GLY A 135 -16.93 36.30 104.30
N GLY A 136 -16.03 35.34 104.06
CA GLY A 136 -16.27 33.94 104.40
C GLY A 136 -17.17 33.13 103.46
N THR A 137 -16.71 32.88 102.22
CA THR A 137 -16.80 31.57 101.53
C THR A 137 -15.82 31.61 100.36
N ASN A 138 -15.00 30.58 100.17
CA ASN A 138 -14.06 30.54 99.05
C ASN A 138 -14.85 30.26 97.76
N SER A 139 -14.97 31.23 96.85
CA SER A 139 -15.66 31.05 95.57
C SER A 139 -14.65 30.93 94.44
N VAL A 140 -14.78 29.87 93.65
CA VAL A 140 -13.94 29.64 92.47
C VAL A 140 -14.62 30.30 91.28
N LEU A 141 -14.01 31.35 90.75
CA LEU A 141 -14.45 31.98 89.51
C LEU A 141 -13.78 31.26 88.34
N ILE A 142 -14.58 30.53 87.55
CA ILE A 142 -14.11 29.83 86.35
C ILE A 142 -14.44 30.70 85.14
N ASN A 143 -13.40 31.10 84.40
CA ASN A 143 -13.56 31.79 83.13
C ASN A 143 -13.33 30.84 81.97
N THR A 144 -14.33 30.71 81.09
CA THR A 144 -14.27 29.84 79.92
C THR A 144 -14.28 30.71 78.66
N GLN A 145 -13.38 30.41 77.73
CA GLN A 145 -13.33 31.06 76.41
C GLN A 145 -13.60 30.04 75.32
N ASN A 146 -14.31 30.48 74.28
CA ASN A 146 -14.54 29.67 73.09
C ASN A 146 -13.41 29.95 72.10
N ASN A 147 -12.66 28.91 71.75
CA ASN A 147 -11.56 29.01 70.80
C ASN A 147 -11.84 28.12 69.59
N ASP A 148 -11.37 28.56 68.43
CA ASP A 148 -11.40 27.76 67.20
C ASP A 148 -10.02 27.22 66.90
N THR A 149 -9.96 25.99 66.39
CA THR A 149 -8.76 25.54 65.67
C THR A 149 -8.58 26.39 64.41
N GLY A 150 -7.38 26.88 64.12
CA GLY A 150 -7.13 27.66 62.91
C GLY A 150 -7.51 26.93 61.62
N SER A 151 -8.10 27.65 60.65
CA SER A 151 -8.48 27.13 59.32
C SER A 151 -7.44 27.46 58.26
N GLY A 152 -7.14 26.53 57.38
CA GLY A 152 -6.28 26.74 56.23
C GLY A 152 -6.99 27.22 54.96
N GLY A 153 -7.76 28.33 55.00
CA GLY A 153 -8.25 29.14 53.86
C GLY A 153 -8.99 28.47 52.65
N SER A 154 -10.11 29.05 52.22
CA SER A 154 -10.87 28.58 51.04
C SER A 154 -10.07 28.67 49.74
N HIS A 155 -10.13 27.63 48.90
CA HIS A 155 -9.56 27.66 47.57
C HIS A 155 -10.37 26.83 46.56
N THR A 156 -10.13 27.09 45.28
CA THR A 156 -10.75 26.39 44.14
C THR A 156 -9.69 25.74 43.27
N HIS A 157 -10.09 24.70 42.53
CA HIS A 157 -9.26 24.10 41.49
C HIS A 157 -9.81 24.45 40.11
N SER A 158 -9.02 25.15 39.30
CA SER A 158 -9.23 25.21 37.86
C SER A 158 -8.32 24.18 37.21
N ILE A 159 -8.89 23.03 36.90
CA ILE A 159 -8.17 21.94 36.25
C ILE A 159 -8.41 22.05 34.74
N GLY A 160 -7.34 22.30 33.99
CA GLY A 160 -7.33 22.27 32.53
C GLY A 160 -5.99 21.72 32.03
N GLY A 161 -6.01 20.93 30.96
CA GLY A 161 -4.81 20.40 30.34
C GLY A 161 -5.11 19.35 29.27
N ASN A 162 -4.14 19.10 28.40
CA ASN A 162 -4.09 17.98 27.47
C ASN A 162 -3.10 16.95 28.05
N THR A 163 -3.43 15.67 28.06
CA THR A 163 -2.53 14.60 28.56
C THR A 163 -1.30 14.38 27.68
N THR A 164 -1.25 15.01 26.50
CA THR A 164 -0.06 15.17 25.68
C THR A 164 -0.34 16.20 24.56
N SER A 165 0.69 16.96 24.18
CA SER A 165 0.67 17.88 23.03
C SER A 165 1.24 17.24 21.75
N THR A 166 1.73 16.00 21.83
CA THR A 166 2.32 15.30 20.69
C THR A 166 1.97 13.82 20.78
N GLY A 167 1.14 13.36 19.85
CA GLY A 167 1.19 11.94 19.49
C GLY A 167 2.55 11.72 18.84
N ASP A 168 3.38 10.85 19.42
CA ASP A 168 4.61 10.43 18.75
C ASP A 168 4.20 9.69 17.48
N ALA A 169 4.54 10.28 16.33
CA ALA A 169 4.17 9.76 15.04
C ALA A 169 5.10 8.57 14.73
N SER A 170 4.83 7.40 15.30
CA SER A 170 5.40 6.14 14.81
C SER A 170 4.73 5.70 13.50
N ALA A 171 4.52 6.65 12.57
CA ALA A 171 3.99 6.37 11.25
C ALA A 171 5.04 5.55 10.51
N THR A 172 4.75 4.27 10.32
CA THR A 172 5.62 3.38 9.55
C THR A 172 5.26 3.55 8.08
N SER A 173 6.20 4.06 7.28
CA SER A 173 6.08 3.99 5.84
C SER A 173 6.44 2.57 5.39
N GLY A 174 5.59 2.00 4.54
CA GLY A 174 5.83 0.69 3.93
C GLY A 174 6.53 0.86 2.59
N THR A 175 7.46 -0.04 2.31
CA THR A 175 7.95 -0.29 0.95
C THR A 175 7.48 -1.67 0.55
N ALA A 176 6.80 -1.76 -0.59
CA ALA A 176 6.38 -3.03 -1.15
C ALA A 176 6.87 -3.15 -2.59
N THR A 177 7.18 -4.38 -2.97
CA THR A 177 7.57 -4.65 -4.34
C THR A 177 6.35 -4.59 -5.27
N MET A 178 6.54 -3.98 -6.44
CA MET A 178 5.55 -3.97 -7.51
C MET A 178 5.81 -5.05 -8.56
N LEU A 179 6.75 -5.98 -8.31
CA LEU A 179 7.10 -7.08 -9.22
C LEU A 179 6.28 -8.32 -8.86
N PRO A 180 5.28 -8.73 -9.67
CA PRO A 180 4.69 -10.06 -9.55
C PRO A 180 5.74 -11.14 -9.84
N PRO A 181 5.51 -12.41 -9.50
CA PRO A 181 6.36 -13.51 -9.94
C PRO A 181 6.60 -13.46 -11.45
N TYR A 182 7.88 -13.51 -11.86
CA TYR A 182 8.29 -13.36 -13.25
C TYR A 182 9.29 -14.44 -13.67
N VAL A 183 9.42 -14.63 -14.98
CA VAL A 183 10.46 -15.44 -15.61
C VAL A 183 11.30 -14.54 -16.48
N GLU A 184 12.61 -14.71 -16.42
CA GLU A 184 13.53 -13.96 -17.26
C GLU A 184 13.53 -14.51 -18.69
N VAL A 185 13.51 -13.60 -19.66
CA VAL A 185 13.51 -13.91 -21.08
C VAL A 185 14.42 -12.95 -21.83
N VAL A 186 14.90 -13.36 -23.00
CA VAL A 186 15.76 -12.57 -23.86
C VAL A 186 14.95 -12.04 -25.04
N PHE A 187 14.86 -10.72 -25.16
CA PHE A 187 14.26 -10.07 -26.33
C PHE A 187 15.31 -9.94 -27.43
N CYS A 188 14.98 -10.38 -28.63
CA CYS A 188 15.85 -10.30 -29.79
C CYS A 188 15.12 -9.70 -30.98
N SER A 189 15.75 -8.75 -31.68
CA SER A 189 15.30 -8.19 -32.95
C SER A 189 15.94 -8.90 -34.13
N ARG A 190 15.21 -9.05 -35.23
CA ARG A 190 15.77 -9.65 -36.45
C ARG A 190 16.54 -8.59 -37.25
N ASN A 191 17.81 -8.87 -37.55
CA ASN A 191 18.65 -8.04 -38.41
C ASN A 191 18.08 -7.97 -39.83
#